data_AF-A0A162I0I9-F1
#
_entry.id   AF-A0A162I0I9-F1
#
_cell.length_a   1.000
_cell.length_b   1.000
_cell.length_c   1.000
_cell.angle_alpha   90.00
_cell.angle_beta   90.00
_cell.angle_gamma   90.00
#
_symmetry.space_group_name_H-M   'P 1'
#
loop_
_entity.id
_entity.type
_entity.pdbx_description
1 polymer ?
#
loop_
_entity_poly.entity_id
_entity_poly.type
_entity_poly.pdbx_seq_one_letter_code
_entity_poly.pdbx_strand_id
1 'polypeptide(L)'
;MNRRVLVQRPLSLLPHHPRRFCTSPRVAKDRRIPGVGREIIDDFAQLREHYATPKNPIVLAHGLFGFSELRLAPRLLPAVRYWHGIQDALRTSGATVIATSVPPSSSIAERAAALAAGIAAAQQASSPPSSSSSSSPPPPVNIIAHSMGGLDARYMISRLLPSAPPTVRVASLTTIATPHRGSPAADFLLDPSSRFFPLHLPRLYGLLTRAGLGTEAFAQLTTAYARDVFNPATPDAPGVRYFSYGADAAPLSPFSVFRLPHAVVAAAEGANDGLVSVASSRWGEYRGTLVGVGHADLINWSNRMRWALRAMI
;
A
#
# COMPACT_ATOMS: atom_id res chain seq x y z
N MET A 1 71.08 14.24 1.23
CA MET A 1 70.72 15.35 0.31
C MET A 1 69.26 15.24 -0.09
N ASN A 2 68.47 16.24 0.34
CA ASN A 2 67.10 16.64 0.04
C ASN A 2 66.19 15.81 -0.90
N ARG A 3 65.02 15.39 -0.37
CA ARG A 3 63.75 15.35 -1.10
C ARG A 3 62.72 16.25 -0.41
N ARG A 4 62.12 17.16 -1.18
CA ARG A 4 61.16 18.18 -0.77
C ARG A 4 59.86 17.57 -0.25
N VAL A 5 59.41 18.01 0.92
CA VAL A 5 58.05 17.79 1.45
C VAL A 5 57.20 19.00 1.07
N LEU A 6 56.13 18.77 0.31
CA LEU A 6 55.06 19.75 0.07
C LEU A 6 54.12 19.73 1.28
N VAL A 7 54.13 20.82 2.04
CA VAL A 7 53.19 21.06 3.15
C VAL A 7 51.81 21.37 2.57
N GLN A 8 50.87 20.45 2.73
CA GLN A 8 49.44 20.71 2.48
C GLN A 8 48.89 21.58 3.62
N ARG A 9 48.35 22.75 3.27
CA ARG A 9 47.54 23.58 4.18
C ARG A 9 46.19 22.89 4.43
N PRO A 10 45.67 22.89 5.67
CA PRO A 10 44.35 22.34 5.96
C PRO A 10 43.26 23.27 5.39
N LEU A 11 42.32 22.69 4.64
CA LEU A 11 41.09 23.36 4.20
C LEU A 11 40.22 23.63 5.42
N SER A 12 39.91 24.90 5.64
CA SER A 12 38.98 25.38 6.66
C SER A 12 37.59 24.77 6.49
N LEU A 13 37.12 24.05 7.51
CA LEU A 13 35.75 23.55 7.62
C LEU A 13 34.77 24.72 7.70
N LEU A 14 33.98 24.93 6.65
CA LEU A 14 32.82 25.82 6.71
C LEU A 14 31.72 25.16 7.56
N PRO A 15 31.01 25.93 8.41
CA PRO A 15 30.01 25.36 9.30
C PRO A 15 28.82 24.79 8.53
N HIS A 16 28.40 23.58 8.91
CA HIS A 16 27.19 22.93 8.43
C HIS A 16 25.95 23.78 8.79
N HIS A 17 25.37 24.46 7.82
CA HIS A 17 24.00 24.93 7.93
C HIS A 17 23.05 23.73 7.75
N PRO A 18 22.24 23.35 8.75
CA PRO A 18 21.18 22.39 8.54
C PRO A 18 20.17 23.02 7.58
N ARG A 19 20.00 22.38 6.41
CA ARG A 19 18.95 22.77 5.45
C ARG A 19 17.60 22.61 6.14
N ARG A 20 17.00 23.73 6.54
CA ARG A 20 15.59 23.78 6.94
C ARG A 20 14.76 23.48 5.70
N PHE A 21 14.27 22.25 5.58
CA PHE A 21 13.08 22.01 4.77
C PHE A 21 11.96 22.86 5.35
N CYS A 22 11.23 23.53 4.45
CA CYS A 22 10.12 24.43 4.76
C CYS A 22 9.23 23.84 5.86
N THR A 23 9.39 24.33 7.10
CA THR A 23 8.42 24.13 8.16
C THR A 23 7.22 24.96 7.76
N SER A 24 6.22 24.36 7.10
CA SER A 24 4.95 25.03 6.88
C SER A 24 4.39 25.41 8.25
N PRO A 25 4.33 26.70 8.61
CA PRO A 25 3.83 27.12 9.91
C PRO A 25 2.32 27.21 9.80
N ARG A 26 1.64 26.07 9.56
CA ARG A 26 0.18 26.08 9.35
C ARG A 26 -0.48 24.70 9.41
N VAL A 27 -0.28 23.92 10.47
CA VAL A 27 -1.29 22.92 10.87
C VAL A 27 -1.36 22.84 12.40
N ALA A 28 -1.66 23.97 13.05
CA ALA A 28 -2.23 23.91 14.39
C ALA A 28 -3.69 23.45 14.21
N LYS A 29 -3.97 22.15 14.42
CA LYS A 29 -5.30 21.52 14.43
C LYS A 29 -6.32 22.21 13.52
N ASP A 30 -6.37 21.84 12.23
CA ASP A 30 -7.48 22.27 11.40
C ASP A 30 -8.78 21.64 11.93
N ARG A 31 -9.57 22.42 12.67
CA ARG A 31 -10.87 22.02 13.24
C ARG A 31 -11.88 21.60 12.16
N ARG A 32 -11.57 21.77 10.87
CA ARG A 32 -12.42 21.41 9.73
C ARG A 32 -12.32 19.94 9.31
N ILE A 33 -11.45 19.14 9.91
CA ILE A 33 -11.40 17.69 9.66
C ILE A 33 -11.80 16.89 10.92
N PRO A 34 -13.06 17.00 11.39
CA PRO A 34 -13.54 16.11 12.45
C PRO A 34 -13.47 14.67 11.95
N GLY A 35 -12.77 13.81 12.70
CA GLY A 35 -12.86 12.36 12.50
C GLY A 35 -11.65 11.65 11.89
N VAL A 36 -10.51 12.30 11.63
CA VAL A 36 -9.29 11.62 11.11
C VAL A 36 -8.46 10.87 12.16
N GLY A 37 -8.71 11.08 13.44
CA GLY A 37 -8.04 10.33 14.51
C GLY A 37 -6.61 10.83 14.74
N ARG A 38 -5.66 9.94 15.09
CA ARG A 38 -4.25 10.33 15.27
C ARG A 38 -3.65 10.77 13.94
N GLU A 39 -3.24 12.02 13.84
CA GLU A 39 -2.54 12.55 12.67
C GLU A 39 -1.06 12.14 12.69
N ILE A 40 -0.53 11.76 11.52
CA ILE A 40 0.86 11.40 11.27
C ILE A 40 1.37 12.37 10.21
N ILE A 41 2.12 13.38 10.64
CA ILE A 41 2.62 14.45 9.77
C ILE A 41 4.14 14.31 9.63
N ASP A 42 4.85 14.31 10.75
CA ASP A 42 6.31 14.31 10.81
C ASP A 42 6.89 13.28 11.79
N ASP A 43 6.04 12.41 12.38
CA ASP A 43 6.43 11.32 13.29
C ASP A 43 7.60 10.46 12.78
N PHE A 44 7.69 10.33 11.45
CA PHE A 44 8.71 9.54 10.75
C PHE A 44 9.55 10.37 9.78
N ALA A 45 9.56 11.70 9.94
CA ALA A 45 10.36 12.60 9.12
C ALA A 45 11.87 12.43 9.35
N GLN A 46 12.26 11.96 10.54
CA GLN A 46 13.63 11.61 10.86
C GLN A 46 13.80 10.09 10.84
N LEU A 47 14.69 9.61 9.96
CA LEU A 47 15.06 8.20 9.93
C LEU A 47 15.93 7.89 11.14
N ARG A 48 15.63 6.78 11.81
CA ARG A 48 16.45 6.26 12.91
C ARG A 48 17.68 5.57 12.32
N GLU A 49 18.80 5.63 13.03
CA GLU A 49 20.01 4.87 12.67
C GLU A 49 19.73 3.36 12.67
N HIS A 50 18.90 2.91 13.61
CA HIS A 50 18.51 1.51 13.75
C HIS A 50 17.00 1.34 13.92
N TYR A 51 16.45 0.39 13.16
CA TYR A 51 15.08 -0.09 13.31
C TYR A 51 15.11 -1.55 13.77
N ALA A 52 14.21 -1.92 14.67
CA ALA A 52 14.10 -3.31 15.12
C ALA A 52 13.62 -4.21 13.98
N THR A 53 14.36 -5.28 13.72
CA THR A 53 14.00 -6.27 12.71
C THR A 53 12.82 -7.13 13.19
N PRO A 54 11.72 -7.24 12.42
CA PRO A 54 10.60 -8.09 12.78
C PRO A 54 11.01 -9.56 12.88
N LYS A 55 10.52 -10.25 13.93
CA LYS A 55 10.73 -11.70 14.13
C LYS A 55 10.16 -12.55 13.00
N ASN A 56 9.00 -12.17 12.47
CA ASN A 56 8.26 -12.91 11.46
C ASN A 56 8.47 -12.29 10.07
N PRO A 57 8.49 -13.09 8.99
CA PRO A 57 8.56 -12.56 7.63
C PRO A 57 7.44 -11.56 7.33
N ILE A 58 7.76 -10.52 6.58
CA ILE A 58 6.79 -9.54 6.08
C ILE A 58 6.30 -9.99 4.70
N VAL A 59 4.99 -10.10 4.54
CA VAL A 59 4.33 -10.26 3.23
C VAL A 59 3.83 -8.90 2.77
N LEU A 60 4.19 -8.49 1.57
CA LEU A 60 3.67 -7.26 0.96
C LEU A 60 2.54 -7.59 -0.03
N ALA A 61 1.30 -7.27 0.34
CA ALA A 61 0.11 -7.54 -0.46
C ALA A 61 -0.37 -6.28 -1.20
N HIS A 62 -0.26 -6.28 -2.54
CA HIS A 62 -0.60 -5.12 -3.36
C HIS A 62 -2.11 -4.99 -3.66
N GLY A 63 -2.56 -3.78 -4.00
CA GLY A 63 -3.95 -3.48 -4.34
C GLY A 63 -4.33 -3.75 -5.81
N LEU A 64 -5.42 -3.11 -6.25
CA LEU A 64 -5.91 -3.13 -7.63
C LEU A 64 -4.87 -2.56 -8.59
N PHE A 65 -4.72 -3.17 -9.77
CA PHE A 65 -3.69 -2.90 -10.78
C PHE A 65 -2.24 -3.01 -10.29
N GLY A 66 -2.03 -3.61 -9.12
CA GLY A 66 -0.68 -3.89 -8.65
C GLY A 66 0.00 -4.98 -9.48
N PHE A 67 1.30 -4.80 -9.69
CA PHE A 67 2.19 -5.76 -10.33
C PHE A 67 3.40 -5.95 -9.41
N SER A 68 3.89 -7.18 -9.27
CA SER A 68 5.12 -7.46 -8.54
C SER A 68 6.33 -6.77 -9.20
N GLU A 69 6.42 -6.88 -10.53
CA GLU A 69 7.43 -6.22 -11.36
C GLU A 69 6.87 -6.00 -12.78
N LEU A 70 6.87 -4.75 -13.26
CA LEU A 70 6.50 -4.40 -14.63
C LEU A 70 7.72 -3.87 -15.38
N ARG A 71 8.13 -4.58 -16.42
CA ARG A 71 9.21 -4.17 -17.32
C ARG A 71 8.61 -3.54 -18.57
N LEU A 72 8.33 -2.23 -18.51
CA LEU A 72 7.75 -1.48 -19.64
C LEU A 72 8.62 -1.54 -20.91
N ALA A 73 9.94 -1.55 -20.74
CA ALA A 73 10.92 -1.74 -21.80
C ALA A 73 12.10 -2.57 -21.25
N PRO A 74 12.08 -3.91 -21.34
CA PRO A 74 13.01 -4.80 -20.64
C PRO A 74 14.50 -4.56 -20.94
N ARG A 75 14.80 -3.88 -22.05
CA ARG A 75 16.15 -3.56 -22.51
C ARG A 75 16.56 -2.10 -22.30
N LEU A 76 15.64 -1.23 -21.86
CA LEU A 76 15.86 0.23 -21.85
C LEU A 76 15.51 0.89 -20.50
N LEU A 77 14.60 0.30 -19.70
CA LEU A 77 14.15 0.90 -18.45
C LEU A 77 14.20 -0.10 -17.29
N PRO A 78 14.60 0.33 -16.07
CA PRO A 78 14.58 -0.52 -14.90
C PRO A 78 13.16 -0.95 -14.57
N ALA A 79 13.05 -2.16 -14.04
CA ALA A 79 11.77 -2.75 -13.71
C ALA A 79 11.04 -1.90 -12.66
N VAL A 80 9.76 -1.65 -12.90
CA VAL A 80 8.94 -0.87 -12.01
C VAL A 80 8.30 -1.83 -11.01
N ARG A 81 8.40 -1.52 -9.72
CA ARG A 81 7.80 -2.31 -8.65
C ARG A 81 6.64 -1.55 -8.03
N TYR A 82 5.58 -2.25 -7.63
CA TYR A 82 4.48 -1.64 -6.90
C TYR A 82 4.99 -0.95 -5.62
N TRP A 83 5.72 -1.69 -4.80
CA TRP A 83 6.36 -1.22 -3.57
C TRP A 83 7.72 -0.57 -3.86
N HIS A 84 7.73 0.69 -4.30
CA HIS A 84 8.93 1.32 -4.83
C HIS A 84 9.97 1.62 -3.74
N GLY A 85 11.09 0.90 -3.73
CA GLY A 85 12.16 1.03 -2.73
C GLY A 85 11.82 0.50 -1.33
N ILE A 86 10.53 0.22 -1.05
CA ILE A 86 10.06 -0.27 0.25
C ILE A 86 10.58 -1.69 0.54
N GLN A 87 10.52 -2.59 -0.46
CA GLN A 87 11.06 -3.94 -0.32
C GLN A 87 12.55 -3.93 0.02
N ASP A 88 13.30 -3.10 -0.69
CA ASP A 88 14.75 -3.01 -0.55
C ASP A 88 15.10 -2.41 0.81
N ALA A 89 14.42 -1.34 1.23
CA ALA A 89 14.60 -0.74 2.56
C ALA A 89 14.31 -1.74 3.71
N LEU A 90 13.23 -2.51 3.61
CA LEU A 90 12.90 -3.54 4.60
C LEU A 90 13.96 -4.65 4.64
N ARG A 91 14.44 -5.11 3.50
CA ARG A 91 15.53 -6.10 3.44
C ARG A 91 16.84 -5.56 3.99
N THR A 92 17.18 -4.30 3.71
CA THR A 92 18.36 -3.63 4.28
C THR A 92 18.27 -3.51 5.81
N SER A 93 17.06 -3.38 6.38
CA SER A 93 16.85 -3.47 7.83
C SER A 93 16.88 -4.90 8.40
N GLY A 94 17.27 -5.89 7.61
CA GLY A 94 17.39 -7.30 8.01
C GLY A 94 16.08 -8.08 7.98
N ALA A 95 14.97 -7.51 7.52
CA ALA A 95 13.69 -8.20 7.50
C ALA A 95 13.61 -9.21 6.34
N THR A 96 13.03 -10.38 6.60
CA THR A 96 12.63 -11.32 5.54
C THR A 96 11.38 -10.78 4.85
N VAL A 97 11.45 -10.49 3.55
CA VAL A 97 10.33 -9.91 2.79
C VAL A 97 9.89 -10.84 1.66
N ILE A 98 8.64 -11.27 1.75
CA ILE A 98 7.92 -12.04 0.73
C ILE A 98 7.09 -11.06 -0.11
N ALA A 99 7.44 -10.91 -1.37
CA ALA A 99 6.68 -10.12 -2.33
C ALA A 99 5.80 -11.06 -3.17
N THR A 100 4.51 -11.12 -2.83
CA THR A 100 3.53 -11.91 -3.61
C THR A 100 2.97 -11.10 -4.77
N SER A 101 2.56 -11.78 -5.83
CA SER A 101 1.79 -11.20 -6.93
C SER A 101 0.42 -11.84 -6.96
N VAL A 102 -0.63 -11.03 -7.05
CA VAL A 102 -2.01 -11.48 -7.29
C VAL A 102 -2.49 -10.96 -8.64
N PRO A 103 -3.55 -11.54 -9.23
CA PRO A 103 -4.12 -11.00 -10.46
C PRO A 103 -4.52 -9.52 -10.26
N PRO A 104 -4.20 -8.63 -11.22
CA PRO A 104 -4.29 -7.19 -11.01
C PRO A 104 -5.72 -6.68 -10.80
N SER A 105 -6.73 -7.36 -11.34
CA SER A 105 -8.13 -6.90 -11.28
C SER A 105 -9.14 -8.03 -11.31
N SER A 106 -8.82 -9.18 -10.72
CA SER A 106 -9.81 -10.22 -10.49
C SER A 106 -10.53 -10.05 -9.14
N SER A 107 -11.48 -10.93 -8.84
CA SER A 107 -12.24 -10.88 -7.59
C SER A 107 -11.34 -11.02 -6.35
N ILE A 108 -11.81 -10.50 -5.21
CA ILE A 108 -11.15 -10.62 -3.90
C ILE A 108 -10.88 -12.09 -3.56
N ALA A 109 -11.81 -13.00 -3.89
CA ALA A 109 -11.66 -14.42 -3.60
C ALA A 109 -10.49 -15.06 -4.38
N GLU A 110 -10.39 -14.77 -5.68
CA GLU A 110 -9.30 -15.27 -6.51
C GLU A 110 -7.95 -14.65 -6.11
N ARG A 111 -7.93 -13.35 -5.85
CA ARG A 111 -6.75 -12.64 -5.37
C ARG A 111 -6.28 -13.19 -4.02
N ALA A 112 -7.20 -13.48 -3.10
CA ALA A 112 -6.91 -14.09 -1.82
C ALA A 112 -6.34 -15.51 -1.94
N ALA A 113 -6.86 -16.32 -2.87
CA ALA A 113 -6.32 -17.65 -3.15
C ALA A 113 -4.90 -17.57 -3.73
N ALA A 114 -4.66 -16.66 -4.67
CA ALA A 114 -3.33 -16.40 -5.21
C ALA A 114 -2.35 -15.89 -4.14
N LEU A 115 -2.81 -15.03 -3.23
CA LEU A 115 -2.03 -14.54 -2.09
C LEU A 115 -1.61 -15.70 -1.18
N ALA A 116 -2.54 -16.58 -0.80
CA ALA A 116 -2.26 -17.74 0.04
C ALA A 116 -1.23 -18.68 -0.61
N ALA A 117 -1.42 -19.00 -1.88
CA ALA A 117 -0.51 -19.85 -2.65
C ALA A 117 0.89 -19.24 -2.77
N GLY A 118 0.98 -17.93 -3.02
CA GLY A 118 2.25 -17.21 -3.11
C GLY A 118 3.03 -17.21 -1.79
N ILE A 119 2.34 -17.06 -0.65
CA ILE A 119 2.97 -17.14 0.68
C ILE A 119 3.48 -18.56 0.93
N ALA A 120 2.63 -19.58 0.70
CA ALA A 120 3.00 -20.98 0.92
C ALA A 120 4.22 -21.38 0.07
N ALA A 121 4.24 -21.02 -1.21
CA ALA A 121 5.35 -21.31 -2.11
C ALA A 121 6.66 -20.63 -1.65
N ALA A 122 6.59 -19.37 -1.21
CA ALA A 122 7.76 -18.66 -0.69
C ALA A 122 8.31 -19.29 0.60
N GLN A 123 7.43 -19.75 1.49
CA GLN A 123 7.84 -20.43 2.72
C GLN A 123 8.46 -21.81 2.45
N GLN A 124 7.92 -22.56 1.49
CA GLN A 124 8.49 -23.83 1.05
C GLN A 124 9.89 -23.63 0.43
N ALA A 125 10.05 -22.65 -0.46
CA ALA A 125 11.33 -22.34 -1.09
C ALA A 125 12.40 -21.86 -0.10
N SER A 126 11.98 -21.31 1.05
CA SER A 126 12.88 -20.85 2.11
C SER A 126 13.20 -21.93 3.15
N SER A 127 12.61 -23.12 3.03
CA SER A 127 12.79 -24.22 4.01
C SER A 127 14.04 -25.06 3.68
N PRO A 128 14.85 -25.46 4.68
CA PRO A 128 16.04 -26.27 4.43
C PRO A 128 15.71 -27.64 3.81
N PRO A 129 16.56 -28.19 2.91
CA PRO A 129 16.30 -29.48 2.26
C PRO A 129 16.15 -30.67 3.22
N SER A 130 16.67 -30.59 4.44
CA SER A 130 16.54 -31.61 5.48
C SER A 130 15.23 -31.55 6.30
N SER A 131 14.36 -30.56 6.04
CA SER A 131 13.10 -30.34 6.79
C SER A 131 11.87 -30.98 6.15
N SER A 132 12.03 -31.71 5.04
CA SER A 132 10.96 -32.42 4.30
C SER A 132 10.28 -33.54 5.09
N SER A 133 10.77 -33.86 6.30
CA SER A 133 10.17 -34.83 7.24
C SER A 133 9.65 -34.22 8.55
N SER A 134 9.75 -32.89 8.73
CA SER A 134 9.29 -32.23 9.95
C SER A 134 7.81 -31.84 9.84
N SER A 135 6.96 -32.45 10.66
CA SER A 135 5.54 -32.13 10.88
C SER A 135 5.28 -30.73 11.50
N SER A 136 6.32 -29.90 11.63
CA SER A 136 6.21 -28.58 12.25
C SER A 136 5.48 -27.59 11.33
N PRO A 137 4.48 -26.85 11.83
CA PRO A 137 3.76 -25.88 11.03
C PRO A 137 4.68 -24.71 10.61
N PRO A 138 4.46 -24.11 9.43
CA PRO A 138 5.29 -23.00 8.94
C PRO A 138 5.27 -21.82 9.92
N PRO A 139 6.35 -21.03 10.04
CA PRO A 139 6.37 -19.86 10.90
C PRO A 139 5.28 -18.86 10.49
N PRO A 140 4.67 -18.13 11.43
CA PRO A 140 3.65 -17.15 11.08
C PRO A 140 4.27 -15.95 10.34
N VAL A 141 3.49 -15.29 9.50
CA VAL A 141 3.88 -14.09 8.75
C VAL A 141 3.15 -12.83 9.25
N ASN A 142 3.75 -11.67 9.02
CA ASN A 142 3.11 -10.37 9.18
C ASN A 142 2.75 -9.81 7.80
N ILE A 143 1.47 -9.58 7.52
CA ILE A 143 1.03 -9.03 6.24
C ILE A 143 0.94 -7.51 6.35
N ILE A 144 1.56 -6.80 5.41
CA ILE A 144 1.34 -5.38 5.15
C ILE A 144 0.63 -5.29 3.81
N ALA A 145 -0.58 -4.76 3.82
CA ALA A 145 -1.45 -4.75 2.67
C ALA A 145 -1.89 -3.33 2.33
N HIS A 146 -1.83 -2.98 1.05
CA HIS A 146 -2.25 -1.68 0.57
C HIS A 146 -3.53 -1.79 -0.26
N SER A 147 -4.46 -0.83 -0.07
CA SER A 147 -5.67 -0.72 -0.89
C SER A 147 -6.47 -2.03 -0.89
N MET A 148 -6.89 -2.52 -2.05
CA MET A 148 -7.62 -3.80 -2.20
C MET A 148 -6.87 -5.01 -1.61
N GLY A 149 -5.54 -4.97 -1.50
CA GLY A 149 -4.75 -6.06 -0.90
C GLY A 149 -5.14 -6.36 0.55
N GLY A 150 -5.66 -5.36 1.28
CA GLY A 150 -6.16 -5.58 2.63
C GLY A 150 -7.47 -6.37 2.68
N LEU A 151 -8.31 -6.25 1.65
CA LEU A 151 -9.51 -7.08 1.49
C LEU A 151 -9.13 -8.51 1.12
N ASP A 152 -8.17 -8.67 0.20
CA ASP A 152 -7.63 -9.99 -0.16
C ASP A 152 -7.09 -10.73 1.08
N ALA A 153 -6.29 -10.04 1.89
CA ALA A 153 -5.72 -10.61 3.11
C ALA A 153 -6.81 -10.97 4.14
N ARG A 154 -7.82 -10.11 4.34
CA ARG A 154 -8.95 -10.41 5.23
C ARG A 154 -9.72 -11.64 4.74
N TYR A 155 -10.04 -11.71 3.44
CA TYR A 155 -10.73 -12.85 2.85
C TYR A 155 -9.93 -14.14 3.02
N MET A 156 -8.63 -14.10 2.69
CA MET A 156 -7.72 -15.23 2.87
C MET A 156 -7.76 -15.73 4.32
N ILE A 157 -7.53 -14.84 5.28
CA ILE A 157 -7.44 -15.17 6.70
C ILE A 157 -8.76 -15.75 7.24
N SER A 158 -9.89 -15.15 6.87
CA SER A 158 -11.20 -15.49 7.45
C SER A 158 -11.88 -16.68 6.76
N ARG A 159 -11.69 -16.83 5.45
CA ARG A 159 -12.46 -17.78 4.61
C ARG A 159 -11.63 -18.97 4.15
N LEU A 160 -10.38 -18.73 3.77
CA LEU A 160 -9.56 -19.74 3.11
C LEU A 160 -8.71 -20.52 4.10
N LEU A 161 -8.00 -19.84 5.00
CA LEU A 161 -7.09 -20.49 5.94
C LEU A 161 -7.77 -21.45 6.94
N PRO A 162 -9.00 -21.19 7.45
CA PRO A 162 -9.66 -22.14 8.34
C PRO A 162 -10.10 -23.45 7.67
N SER A 163 -10.30 -23.42 6.35
CA SER A 163 -10.87 -24.54 5.58
C SER A 163 -9.81 -25.45 4.94
N ALA A 164 -8.52 -25.11 5.08
CA ALA A 164 -7.40 -25.82 4.47
C ALA A 164 -6.40 -26.29 5.53
N PRO A 165 -5.55 -27.30 5.25
CA PRO A 165 -4.40 -27.60 6.09
C PRO A 165 -3.57 -26.31 6.34
N PRO A 166 -2.93 -26.13 7.50
CA PRO A 166 -2.27 -24.88 7.87
C PRO A 166 -0.98 -24.66 7.07
N THR A 167 -1.11 -24.35 5.78
CA THR A 167 -0.03 -24.03 4.85
C THR A 167 0.48 -22.61 5.05
N VAL A 168 -0.34 -21.74 5.65
CA VAL A 168 0.00 -20.35 5.97
C VAL A 168 -0.54 -20.04 7.37
N ARG A 169 0.30 -19.44 8.21
CA ARG A 169 -0.11 -18.85 9.50
C ARG A 169 0.12 -17.36 9.49
N VAL A 170 -0.82 -16.57 10.00
CA VAL A 170 -0.73 -15.10 10.03
C VAL A 170 -0.68 -14.63 11.48
N ALA A 171 0.34 -13.85 11.83
CA ALA A 171 0.45 -13.22 13.16
C ALA A 171 -0.22 -11.84 13.20
N SER A 172 -0.15 -11.08 12.10
CA SER A 172 -0.84 -9.80 11.99
C SER A 172 -1.14 -9.41 10.56
N LEU A 173 -2.20 -8.62 10.39
CA LEU A 173 -2.51 -7.88 9.17
C LEU A 173 -2.47 -6.38 9.49
N THR A 174 -1.63 -5.64 8.77
CA THR A 174 -1.61 -4.18 8.75
C THR A 174 -2.14 -3.71 7.40
N THR A 175 -3.26 -2.99 7.39
CA THR A 175 -3.80 -2.39 6.17
C THR A 175 -3.42 -0.91 6.05
N ILE A 176 -3.20 -0.47 4.82
CA ILE A 176 -2.85 0.92 4.50
C ILE A 176 -3.80 1.36 3.40
N ALA A 177 -4.67 2.33 3.72
CA ALA A 177 -5.68 2.85 2.79
C ALA A 177 -6.57 1.78 2.15
N THR A 178 -6.90 0.72 2.89
CA THR A 178 -7.81 -0.33 2.41
C THR A 178 -9.26 0.12 2.52
N PRO A 179 -10.09 0.04 1.46
CA PRO A 179 -11.49 0.43 1.53
C PRO A 179 -12.34 -0.63 2.26
N HIS A 180 -12.20 -0.74 3.59
CA HIS A 180 -12.90 -1.75 4.37
C HIS A 180 -14.42 -1.58 4.38
N ARG A 181 -14.91 -0.37 4.08
CA ARG A 181 -16.34 -0.05 3.90
C ARG A 181 -16.67 0.31 2.46
N GLY A 182 -15.81 -0.08 1.52
CA GLY A 182 -15.90 0.29 0.12
C GLY A 182 -15.43 1.72 -0.14
N SER A 183 -15.67 2.21 -1.35
CA SER A 183 -15.30 3.56 -1.76
C SER A 183 -16.45 4.22 -2.53
N PRO A 184 -16.87 5.45 -2.14
CA PRO A 184 -17.77 6.26 -2.95
C PRO A 184 -17.26 6.52 -4.38
N ALA A 185 -15.94 6.49 -4.60
CA ALA A 185 -15.38 6.59 -5.95
C ALA A 185 -15.70 5.35 -6.79
N ALA A 186 -15.74 4.16 -6.19
CA ALA A 186 -16.18 2.94 -6.88
C ALA A 186 -17.68 2.98 -7.15
N ASP A 187 -18.49 3.44 -6.19
CA ASP A 187 -19.94 3.62 -6.40
C ASP A 187 -20.22 4.58 -7.56
N PHE A 188 -19.53 5.73 -7.59
CA PHE A 188 -19.66 6.72 -8.66
C PHE A 188 -19.19 6.22 -10.02
N LEU A 189 -18.12 5.41 -10.07
CA LEU A 189 -17.65 4.80 -11.32
C LEU A 189 -18.69 3.85 -11.91
N LEU A 190 -19.50 3.21 -11.06
CA LEU A 190 -20.49 2.20 -11.45
C LEU A 190 -21.92 2.76 -11.55
N ASP A 191 -22.17 3.98 -11.09
CA ASP A 191 -23.48 4.62 -11.10
C ASP A 191 -23.96 4.91 -12.54
N PRO A 192 -25.06 4.26 -13.00
CA PRO A 192 -25.63 4.49 -14.31
C PRO A 192 -26.20 5.90 -14.52
N SER A 193 -26.47 6.63 -13.45
CA SER A 193 -27.12 7.95 -13.47
C SER A 193 -26.14 9.13 -13.43
N SER A 194 -24.85 8.86 -13.19
CA SER A 194 -23.80 9.87 -13.14
C SER A 194 -23.71 10.67 -14.46
N ARG A 195 -23.62 12.00 -14.41
CA ARG A 195 -23.42 12.84 -15.62
C ARG A 195 -22.08 12.58 -16.33
N PHE A 196 -21.17 11.83 -15.68
CA PHE A 196 -19.92 11.31 -16.25
C PHE A 196 -20.04 9.87 -16.79
N PHE A 197 -21.19 9.21 -16.58
CA PHE A 197 -21.59 7.95 -17.24
C PHE A 197 -21.52 7.97 -18.79
N PRO A 198 -21.79 9.09 -19.52
CA PRO A 198 -21.67 9.07 -20.97
C PRO A 198 -20.22 9.04 -21.46
N LEU A 199 -19.21 9.03 -20.58
CA LEU A 199 -17.84 8.62 -20.92
C LEU A 199 -17.75 7.08 -21.04
N HIS A 200 -18.48 6.53 -22.01
CA HIS A 200 -18.45 5.15 -22.50
C HIS A 200 -17.94 4.09 -21.52
N LEU A 201 -18.69 3.81 -20.44
CA LEU A 201 -18.42 2.66 -19.58
C LEU A 201 -18.27 1.35 -20.37
N PRO A 202 -19.02 1.08 -21.47
CA PRO A 202 -18.77 -0.07 -22.34
C PRO A 202 -17.44 -0.02 -23.11
N ARG A 203 -16.88 1.17 -23.40
CA ARG A 203 -15.53 1.29 -23.99
C ARG A 203 -14.45 1.20 -22.93
N LEU A 204 -14.64 1.75 -21.72
CA LEU A 204 -13.71 1.58 -20.62
C LEU A 204 -13.68 0.12 -20.19
N TYR A 205 -14.83 -0.51 -19.95
CA TYR A 205 -14.93 -1.95 -19.72
C TYR A 205 -14.46 -2.75 -20.92
N GLY A 206 -14.82 -2.36 -22.14
CA GLY A 206 -14.31 -3.01 -23.35
C GLY A 206 -12.80 -2.91 -23.50
N LEU A 207 -12.17 -1.82 -23.03
CA LEU A 207 -10.72 -1.60 -23.02
C LEU A 207 -10.06 -2.36 -21.87
N LEU A 208 -10.66 -2.33 -20.68
CA LEU A 208 -10.22 -3.08 -19.50
C LEU A 208 -10.28 -4.58 -19.80
N THR A 209 -11.42 -5.10 -20.24
CA THR A 209 -11.58 -6.50 -20.64
C THR A 209 -10.64 -6.88 -21.79
N ARG A 210 -10.44 -6.02 -22.80
CA ARG A 210 -9.43 -6.24 -23.86
C ARG A 210 -7.99 -6.23 -23.34
N ALA A 211 -7.72 -5.49 -22.28
CA ALA A 211 -6.45 -5.48 -21.56
C ALA A 211 -6.34 -6.62 -20.52
N GLY A 212 -7.33 -7.53 -20.46
CA GLY A 212 -7.36 -8.65 -19.50
C GLY A 212 -7.76 -8.24 -18.08
N LEU A 213 -8.35 -7.05 -17.91
CA LEU A 213 -8.71 -6.49 -16.62
C LEU A 213 -10.20 -6.73 -16.31
N GLY A 214 -10.47 -7.63 -15.36
CA GLY A 214 -11.82 -7.92 -14.86
C GLY A 214 -12.53 -6.71 -14.22
N THR A 215 -13.84 -6.64 -14.45
CA THR A 215 -14.73 -5.58 -13.94
C THR A 215 -15.23 -5.87 -12.52
N GLU A 216 -15.20 -7.15 -12.13
CA GLU A 216 -15.64 -7.65 -10.82
C GLU A 216 -14.90 -7.01 -9.66
N ALA A 217 -13.60 -6.71 -9.84
CA ALA A 217 -12.82 -6.08 -8.79
C ALA A 217 -13.37 -4.70 -8.40
N PHE A 218 -13.88 -3.92 -9.36
CA PHE A 218 -14.51 -2.63 -9.07
C PHE A 218 -15.86 -2.78 -8.36
N ALA A 219 -16.67 -3.75 -8.79
CA ALA A 219 -17.94 -4.06 -8.13
C ALA A 219 -17.74 -4.43 -6.65
N GLN A 220 -16.66 -5.17 -6.34
CA GLN A 220 -16.31 -5.58 -4.98
C GLN A 220 -15.65 -4.48 -4.14
N LEU A 221 -15.42 -3.29 -4.70
CA LEU A 221 -14.94 -2.10 -3.98
C LEU A 221 -16.07 -1.12 -3.64
N THR A 222 -17.31 -1.41 -4.05
CA THR A 222 -18.49 -0.58 -3.73
C THR A 222 -18.81 -0.60 -2.24
N THR A 223 -19.44 0.47 -1.76
CA THR A 223 -19.85 0.57 -0.34
C THR A 223 -20.91 -0.47 0.01
N ALA A 224 -21.84 -0.73 -0.91
CA ALA A 224 -22.88 -1.75 -0.74
C ALA A 224 -22.28 -3.17 -0.62
N TYR A 225 -21.39 -3.56 -1.55
CA TYR A 225 -20.76 -4.87 -1.47
C TYR A 225 -19.95 -5.04 -0.18
N ALA A 226 -19.17 -4.01 0.20
CA ALA A 226 -18.37 -4.06 1.42
C ALA A 226 -19.24 -4.25 2.68
N ARG A 227 -20.35 -3.50 2.78
CA ARG A 227 -21.27 -3.53 3.92
C ARG A 227 -22.10 -4.81 3.98
N ASP A 228 -22.70 -5.21 2.87
CA ASP A 228 -23.77 -6.21 2.86
C ASP A 228 -23.26 -7.63 2.56
N VAL A 229 -22.10 -7.75 1.90
CA VAL A 229 -21.55 -9.04 1.45
C VAL A 229 -20.21 -9.32 2.13
N PHE A 230 -19.23 -8.44 1.94
CA PHE A 230 -17.85 -8.72 2.32
C PHE A 230 -17.66 -8.78 3.84
N ASN A 231 -18.03 -7.72 4.56
CA ASN A 231 -17.78 -7.62 6.00
C ASN A 231 -18.55 -8.67 6.82
N PRO A 232 -19.84 -8.94 6.56
CA PRO A 232 -20.57 -9.99 7.28
C PRO A 232 -19.96 -11.39 7.04
N ALA A 233 -19.48 -11.66 5.83
CA ALA A 233 -18.88 -12.95 5.49
C ALA A 233 -17.44 -13.11 5.98
N THR A 234 -16.74 -12.00 6.27
CA THR A 234 -15.28 -11.97 6.51
C THR A 234 -14.94 -11.36 7.88
N PRO A 235 -15.35 -12.01 8.99
CA PRO A 235 -14.99 -11.58 10.33
C PRO A 235 -13.49 -11.75 10.60
N ASP A 236 -12.97 -11.00 11.56
CA ASP A 236 -11.58 -11.14 11.99
C ASP A 236 -11.33 -12.53 12.61
N ALA A 237 -10.20 -13.14 12.28
CA ALA A 237 -9.84 -14.46 12.78
C ALA A 237 -9.24 -14.37 14.20
N PRO A 238 -9.64 -15.25 15.13
CA PRO A 238 -9.01 -15.33 16.45
C PRO A 238 -7.51 -15.56 16.34
N GLY A 239 -6.73 -14.86 17.18
CA GLY A 239 -5.26 -15.01 17.21
C GLY A 239 -4.50 -14.21 16.15
N VAL A 240 -5.19 -13.52 15.22
CA VAL A 240 -4.57 -12.57 14.30
C VAL A 240 -4.76 -11.15 14.83
N ARG A 241 -3.69 -10.34 14.81
CA ARG A 241 -3.78 -8.91 15.16
C ARG A 241 -4.06 -8.07 13.92
N TYR A 242 -4.99 -7.14 14.03
CA TYR A 242 -5.40 -6.27 12.93
C TYR A 242 -5.05 -4.81 13.23
N PHE A 243 -4.30 -4.19 12.34
CA PHE A 243 -3.94 -2.77 12.40
C PHE A 243 -4.33 -2.10 11.09
N SER A 244 -4.60 -0.79 11.15
CA SER A 244 -4.88 -0.02 9.94
C SER A 244 -4.34 1.39 10.00
N TYR A 245 -4.00 1.91 8.83
CA TYR A 245 -3.61 3.30 8.58
C TYR A 245 -4.49 3.87 7.48
N GLY A 246 -4.91 5.12 7.68
CA GLY A 246 -5.56 5.92 6.63
C GLY A 246 -4.61 6.95 6.05
N ALA A 247 -5.04 7.62 5.00
CA ALA A 247 -4.31 8.76 4.45
C ALA A 247 -5.29 9.85 4.00
N ASP A 248 -4.83 11.08 4.10
CA ASP A 248 -5.55 12.27 3.67
C ASP A 248 -4.65 13.07 2.74
N ALA A 249 -5.08 13.21 1.48
CA ALA A 249 -4.27 13.83 0.45
C ALA A 249 -4.21 15.35 0.66
N ALA A 250 -3.06 15.95 0.35
CA ALA A 250 -3.00 17.39 0.15
C ALA A 250 -3.91 17.77 -1.05
N PRO A 251 -4.38 19.04 -1.15
CA PRO A 251 -5.18 19.49 -2.27
C PRO A 251 -4.57 19.07 -3.61
N LEU A 252 -5.30 18.25 -4.36
CA LEU A 252 -4.83 17.69 -5.61
C LEU A 252 -4.78 18.78 -6.69
N SER A 253 -3.73 18.75 -7.52
CA SER A 253 -3.62 19.62 -8.69
C SER A 253 -4.86 19.50 -9.59
N PRO A 254 -5.32 20.59 -10.23
CA PRO A 254 -6.42 20.56 -11.21
C PRO A 254 -6.27 19.49 -12.31
N PHE A 255 -5.03 19.12 -12.63
CA PHE A 255 -4.67 18.13 -13.66
C PHE A 255 -4.49 16.70 -13.12
N SER A 256 -4.69 16.48 -11.82
CA SER A 256 -4.57 15.14 -11.22
C SER A 256 -5.71 14.23 -11.67
N VAL A 257 -5.38 13.02 -12.12
CA VAL A 257 -6.37 11.96 -12.44
C VAL A 257 -7.21 11.55 -11.23
N PHE A 258 -6.70 11.76 -10.00
CA PHE A 258 -7.41 11.46 -8.77
C PHE A 258 -8.32 12.60 -8.29
N ARG A 259 -8.37 13.74 -8.98
CA ARG A 259 -9.14 14.92 -8.52
C ARG A 259 -10.64 14.67 -8.45
N LEU A 260 -11.22 14.06 -9.49
CA LEU A 260 -12.66 13.78 -9.52
C LEU A 260 -13.03 12.70 -8.48
N PRO A 261 -12.34 11.53 -8.42
CA PRO A 261 -12.53 10.57 -7.35
C PRO A 261 -12.40 11.18 -5.95
N HIS A 262 -11.37 11.99 -5.69
CA HIS A 262 -11.19 12.68 -4.42
C HIS A 262 -12.39 13.57 -4.07
N ALA A 263 -12.92 14.34 -5.02
CA ALA A 263 -14.06 15.21 -4.79
C ALA A 263 -15.33 14.43 -4.47
N VAL A 264 -15.55 13.29 -5.13
CA VAL A 264 -16.67 12.38 -4.86
C VAL A 264 -16.56 11.82 -3.44
N VAL A 265 -15.40 11.28 -3.07
CA VAL A 265 -15.18 10.74 -1.72
C VAL A 265 -15.28 11.86 -0.67
N ALA A 266 -14.75 13.05 -0.95
CA ALA A 266 -14.82 14.19 -0.04
C ALA A 266 -16.27 14.62 0.23
N ALA A 267 -17.11 14.65 -0.81
CA ALA A 267 -18.51 14.99 -0.67
C ALA A 267 -19.30 13.94 0.14
N ALA A 268 -18.93 12.66 0.01
CA ALA A 268 -19.63 11.56 0.68
C ALA A 268 -19.13 11.27 2.11
N GLU A 269 -17.81 11.29 2.32
CA GLU A 269 -17.15 10.76 3.53
C GLU A 269 -16.04 11.68 4.09
N GLY A 270 -15.72 12.80 3.43
CA GLY A 270 -14.73 13.77 3.91
C GLY A 270 -13.27 13.41 3.59
N ALA A 271 -12.39 13.47 4.58
CA ALA A 271 -10.94 13.27 4.41
C ALA A 271 -10.62 11.96 3.67
N ASN A 272 -9.77 12.03 2.66
CA ASN A 272 -9.47 10.90 1.78
C ASN A 272 -8.16 11.07 1.02
N ASP A 273 -7.61 9.95 0.57
CA ASP A 273 -6.33 9.90 -0.15
C ASP A 273 -6.44 10.03 -1.67
N GLY A 274 -7.63 10.38 -2.15
CA GLY A 274 -8.01 10.45 -3.56
C GLY A 274 -8.80 9.25 -4.07
N LEU A 275 -8.85 8.13 -3.35
CA LEU A 275 -9.65 6.96 -3.71
C LEU A 275 -10.40 6.34 -2.53
N VAL A 276 -9.86 6.45 -1.32
CA VAL A 276 -10.40 5.81 -0.12
C VAL A 276 -10.48 6.85 0.99
N SER A 277 -11.64 6.93 1.64
CA SER A 277 -11.81 7.81 2.79
C SER A 277 -11.05 7.28 4.00
N VAL A 278 -10.66 8.20 4.88
CA VAL A 278 -10.10 7.86 6.18
C VAL A 278 -11.09 7.00 6.98
N ALA A 279 -12.38 7.30 6.90
CA ALA A 279 -13.43 6.53 7.56
C ALA A 279 -13.48 5.07 7.07
N SER A 280 -13.43 4.85 5.75
CA SER A 280 -13.42 3.50 5.16
C SER A 280 -12.12 2.75 5.46
N SER A 281 -10.98 3.45 5.59
CA SER A 281 -9.67 2.86 5.90
C SER A 281 -9.53 2.22 7.28
N ARG A 282 -10.43 2.54 8.21
CA ARG A 282 -10.35 2.12 9.62
C ARG A 282 -10.77 0.66 9.83
N TRP A 283 -9.88 -0.15 10.37
CA TRP A 283 -10.15 -1.53 10.75
C TRP A 283 -9.25 -2.03 11.89
N GLY A 284 -9.76 -2.91 12.75
CA GLY A 284 -9.02 -3.37 13.93
C GLY A 284 -8.54 -2.19 14.78
N GLU A 285 -7.28 -2.25 15.21
CA GLU A 285 -6.64 -1.16 15.93
C GLU A 285 -6.10 -0.11 14.95
N TYR A 286 -6.83 1.00 14.83
CA TYR A 286 -6.46 2.12 13.97
C TYR A 286 -5.26 2.89 14.53
N ARG A 287 -4.19 2.99 13.72
CA ARG A 287 -2.89 3.56 14.14
C ARG A 287 -2.73 5.03 13.78
N GLY A 288 -3.46 5.53 12.78
CA GLY A 288 -3.47 6.95 12.43
C GLY A 288 -3.67 7.24 10.95
N THR A 289 -3.76 8.53 10.63
CA THR A 289 -3.90 9.08 9.28
C THR A 289 -2.59 9.73 8.86
N LEU A 290 -2.03 9.32 7.72
CA LEU A 290 -0.93 10.03 7.07
C LEU A 290 -1.47 11.29 6.38
N VAL A 291 -1.04 12.48 6.79
CA VAL A 291 -1.55 13.75 6.28
C VAL A 291 -0.68 14.24 5.12
N GLY A 292 -1.31 14.77 4.07
CA GLY A 292 -0.63 15.25 2.88
C GLY A 292 -0.17 14.13 1.94
N VAL A 293 -0.71 12.92 2.09
CA VAL A 293 -0.26 11.70 1.40
C VAL A 293 -1.42 11.15 0.56
N GLY A 294 -1.25 11.11 -0.76
CA GLY A 294 -2.22 10.50 -1.66
C GLY A 294 -2.07 8.98 -1.79
N HIS A 295 -3.04 8.32 -2.42
CA HIS A 295 -3.09 6.85 -2.52
C HIS A 295 -1.82 6.23 -3.16
N ALA A 296 -1.26 6.88 -4.18
CA ALA A 296 -0.02 6.43 -4.84
C ALA A 296 1.26 6.78 -4.05
N ASP A 297 1.18 7.76 -3.13
CA ASP A 297 2.31 8.17 -2.29
C ASP A 297 2.65 7.09 -1.27
N LEU A 298 1.63 6.35 -0.80
CA LEU A 298 1.74 5.26 0.17
C LEU A 298 2.63 4.10 -0.30
N ILE A 299 2.76 3.96 -1.62
CA ILE A 299 3.65 2.98 -2.27
C ILE A 299 4.90 3.62 -2.88
N ASN A 300 5.19 4.87 -2.49
CA ASN A 300 6.38 5.66 -2.82
C ASN A 300 6.54 6.05 -4.30
N TRP A 301 5.44 6.13 -5.06
CA TRP A 301 5.51 6.44 -6.49
C TRP A 301 5.70 7.94 -6.80
N SER A 302 5.03 8.82 -6.07
CA SER A 302 5.16 10.27 -6.31
C SER A 302 6.52 10.83 -5.93
N ASN A 303 7.19 10.24 -4.93
CA ASN A 303 8.56 10.61 -4.58
C ASN A 303 9.52 10.34 -5.73
N ARG A 304 9.35 9.25 -6.49
CA ARG A 304 10.15 8.99 -7.69
C ARG A 304 9.94 10.07 -8.75
N MET A 305 8.69 10.46 -9.03
CA MET A 305 8.42 11.53 -9.99
C MET A 305 9.04 12.86 -9.54
N ARG A 306 8.90 13.21 -8.25
CA ARG A 306 9.51 14.41 -7.67
C ARG A 306 11.04 14.36 -7.72
N TRP A 307 11.67 13.22 -7.47
CA TRP A 307 13.12 13.04 -7.58
C TRP A 307 13.61 13.05 -9.03
N ALA A 308 12.92 12.38 -9.94
CA ALA A 308 13.28 12.35 -11.36
C ALA A 308 13.18 13.75 -11.99
N LEU A 309 12.12 14.51 -11.68
CA LEU A 309 11.98 15.90 -12.10
C LEU A 309 13.08 16.80 -11.52
N ARG A 310 13.46 16.59 -10.24
CA ARG A 310 14.57 17.33 -9.60
C ARG A 310 15.95 16.94 -10.13
N ALA A 311 16.12 15.75 -10.70
CA ALA A 311 17.38 15.34 -11.32
C ALA A 311 17.53 15.83 -12.77
N MET A 312 16.43 16.32 -13.37
CA MET A 312 16.39 16.91 -14.71
C MET A 312 16.47 18.45 -14.70
N ILE A 313 16.45 19.07 -13.51
CA ILE A 313 16.65 20.52 -13.27
C ILE A 313 18.01 20.70 -12.63
#